data_AF-A0A314YQW8-F1
#
_entry.id   AF-A0A314YQW8-F1
#
_cell.length_a   1.000
_cell.length_b   1.000
_cell.length_c   1.000
_cell.angle_alpha   90.00
_cell.angle_beta   90.00
_cell.angle_gamma   90.00
#
_symmetry.space_group_name_H-M   'P 1'
#
loop_
_entity.id
_entity.type
_entity.pdbx_description
1 polymer ?
#
loop_
_entity_poly.entity_id
_entity_poly.type
_entity_poly.pdbx_seq_one_letter_code
_entity_poly.pdbx_strand_id
1 'polypeptide(L)'
;MHLVWKTSKKSMRIITICSPSFGLMIKLSKILFTFESYAHDVRSSLDYHRNLTKKNLRALVYSGDHDMEVPYVGTQEWIKSLNLSVDYQWRPWFVNGQVAGYTNAYTRKAYSLTFVTVKGGGHTAPEYKPIECLAMIDRWFAYYYV
;
A
#
# COMPACT_ATOMS: atom_id res chain seq x y z
N MET A 1 -15.25 4.78 -15.79
CA MET A 1 -15.02 6.06 -16.50
C MET A 1 -13.54 6.44 -16.67
N HIS A 2 -12.57 5.75 -16.07
CA HIS A 2 -11.13 6.10 -16.13
C HIS A 2 -10.37 5.68 -17.41
N LEU A 3 -10.87 4.72 -18.20
CA LEU A 3 -10.13 4.18 -19.34
C LEU A 3 -10.22 5.03 -20.62
N VAL A 4 -11.20 5.92 -20.73
CA VAL A 4 -11.46 6.72 -21.95
C VAL A 4 -10.39 7.79 -22.19
N TRP A 5 -9.76 8.31 -21.13
CA TRP A 5 -8.70 9.32 -21.27
C TRP A 5 -7.37 8.74 -21.77
N LYS A 6 -7.05 7.49 -21.39
CA LYS A 6 -5.83 6.81 -21.85
C LYS A 6 -5.86 6.47 -23.34
N THR A 7 -7.03 6.43 -23.97
CA THR A 7 -7.18 6.10 -25.40
C THR A 7 -7.29 7.32 -26.31
N SER A 8 -7.36 8.55 -25.75
CA SER A 8 -7.41 9.77 -26.55
C SER A 8 -6.06 10.04 -27.21
N LYS A 9 -6.05 10.21 -28.55
CA LYS A 9 -4.87 10.61 -29.33
C LYS A 9 -4.25 11.92 -28.83
N LYS A 10 -5.05 12.82 -28.25
CA LYS A 10 -4.56 14.07 -27.62
C LYS A 10 -3.77 13.76 -26.35
N SER A 11 -4.31 12.91 -25.49
CA SER A 11 -3.64 12.54 -24.23
C SER A 11 -2.36 11.75 -24.48
N MET A 12 -2.33 10.82 -25.44
CA MET A 12 -1.14 10.03 -25.79
C MET A 12 0.04 10.88 -26.32
N ARG A 13 -0.24 11.97 -27.05
CA ARG A 13 0.79 12.89 -27.54
C ARG A 13 1.42 13.74 -26.44
N ILE A 14 0.65 14.07 -25.39
CA ILE A 14 1.14 14.87 -24.25
C ILE A 14 2.10 14.05 -23.37
N ILE A 15 1.89 12.74 -23.26
CA ILE A 15 2.70 11.83 -22.43
C ILE A 15 3.75 11.04 -23.24
N THR A 16 4.07 11.45 -24.46
CA THR A 16 5.09 10.85 -25.36
C THR A 16 4.97 9.31 -25.49
N ILE A 17 3.74 8.79 -25.59
CA ILE A 17 3.52 7.36 -25.85
C ILE A 17 3.49 7.14 -27.36
N CYS A 18 4.41 6.31 -27.85
CA CYS A 18 4.53 5.96 -29.27
C CYS A 18 3.41 5.00 -29.70
N SER A 19 2.76 5.23 -30.85
CA SER A 19 1.63 4.39 -31.33
C SER A 19 1.85 2.87 -31.36
N PRO A 20 3.06 2.30 -31.59
CA PRO A 20 3.27 0.85 -31.51
C PRO A 20 3.11 0.27 -30.10
N SER A 21 3.29 1.10 -29.06
CA SER A 21 3.26 0.71 -27.64
C SER A 21 1.84 0.40 -27.14
N PHE A 22 0.80 0.80 -27.89
CA PHE A 22 -0.60 0.56 -27.52
C PHE A 22 -1.00 -0.92 -27.66
N GLY A 23 -0.51 -1.60 -28.70
CA GLY A 23 -0.68 -3.04 -28.86
C GLY A 23 -0.01 -3.85 -27.74
N LEU A 24 1.06 -3.30 -27.15
CA LEU A 24 1.78 -3.90 -26.03
C LEU A 24 1.03 -3.72 -24.69
N MET A 25 0.37 -2.58 -24.47
CA MET A 25 -0.43 -2.33 -23.25
C MET A 25 -1.63 -3.30 -23.13
N ILE A 26 -2.30 -3.62 -24.25
CA ILE A 26 -3.41 -4.59 -24.27
C ILE A 26 -2.90 -6.04 -24.21
N LYS A 27 -1.68 -6.32 -24.71
CA LYS A 27 -1.03 -7.63 -24.57
C LYS A 27 -0.61 -7.91 -23.13
N LEU A 28 -0.05 -6.91 -22.44
CA LEU A 28 0.28 -6.99 -21.01
C LEU A 28 -0.97 -7.23 -20.15
N SER A 29 -2.11 -6.61 -20.47
CA SER A 29 -3.37 -6.87 -19.76
C SER A 29 -3.92 -8.29 -19.96
N LYS A 30 -3.55 -8.97 -21.06
CA LYS A 30 -3.94 -10.38 -21.29
C LYS A 30 -2.96 -11.37 -20.64
N ILE A 31 -1.67 -11.07 -20.59
CA ILE A 31 -0.67 -11.89 -19.86
C ILE A 31 -0.93 -11.86 -18.35
N LEU A 32 -1.40 -10.73 -17.82
CA LEU A 32 -1.83 -10.61 -16.41
C LEU A 32 -3.15 -11.33 -16.09
N PHE A 33 -3.99 -11.66 -17.10
CA PHE A 33 -5.30 -12.28 -16.89
C PHE A 33 -5.34 -13.78 -17.22
N THR A 34 -4.30 -14.33 -17.83
CA THR A 34 -4.08 -15.78 -17.88
C THR A 34 -3.37 -16.20 -16.61
N PHE A 35 -4.14 -16.69 -15.64
CA PHE A 35 -3.64 -17.27 -14.37
C PHE A 35 -2.63 -18.45 -14.56
N GLU A 36 -2.34 -18.88 -15.79
CA GLU A 36 -1.56 -20.09 -16.08
C GLU A 36 -0.05 -19.88 -16.26
N SER A 37 0.47 -18.65 -16.45
CA SER A 37 1.90 -18.46 -16.76
C SER A 37 2.76 -17.95 -15.59
N TYR A 38 2.19 -17.73 -14.41
CA TYR A 38 2.96 -17.30 -13.23
C TYR A 38 3.23 -18.50 -12.32
N ALA A 39 4.52 -18.81 -12.11
CA ALA A 39 4.92 -19.84 -11.15
C ALA A 39 4.76 -19.32 -9.72
N HIS A 40 3.87 -19.92 -8.94
CA HIS A 40 3.68 -19.62 -7.52
C HIS A 40 4.70 -20.38 -6.66
N ASP A 41 5.97 -20.02 -6.74
CA ASP A 41 7.07 -20.64 -5.99
C ASP A 41 7.32 -19.99 -4.62
N VAL A 42 6.88 -18.74 -4.43
CA VAL A 42 6.94 -18.03 -3.15
C VAL A 42 5.61 -18.17 -2.40
N ARG A 43 5.61 -18.97 -1.33
CA ARG A 43 4.43 -19.17 -0.47
C ARG A 43 4.16 -18.03 0.52
N SER A 44 5.19 -17.30 0.92
CA SER A 44 5.06 -16.21 1.90
C SER A 44 6.21 -15.21 1.75
N SER A 45 5.92 -13.93 1.97
CA SER A 45 6.92 -12.88 2.06
C SER A 45 7.54 -12.74 3.46
N LEU A 46 7.05 -13.50 4.46
CA LEU A 46 7.36 -13.29 5.87
C LEU A 46 8.87 -13.36 6.17
N ASP A 47 9.58 -14.35 5.62
CA ASP A 47 11.01 -14.53 5.88
C ASP A 47 11.86 -13.39 5.31
N TYR A 48 11.46 -12.84 4.16
CA TYR A 48 12.08 -11.66 3.59
C TYR A 48 11.90 -10.46 4.51
N HIS A 49 10.69 -10.23 5.01
CA HIS A 49 10.44 -9.14 5.96
C HIS A 49 11.15 -9.34 7.30
N ARG A 50 11.23 -10.58 7.83
CA ARG A 50 12.06 -10.89 9.01
C ARG A 50 13.52 -10.50 8.78
N ASN A 51 14.06 -10.73 7.60
CA ASN A 51 15.43 -10.31 7.26
C ASN A 51 15.57 -8.77 7.21
N LEU A 52 14.60 -8.08 6.60
CA LEU A 52 14.57 -6.61 6.56
C LEU A 52 14.49 -5.99 7.96
N THR A 53 13.83 -6.64 8.93
CA THR A 53 13.76 -6.14 10.32
C THR A 53 15.11 -6.11 11.05
N LYS A 54 16.16 -6.70 10.47
CA LYS A 54 17.54 -6.66 10.99
C LYS A 54 18.36 -5.51 10.42
N LYS A 55 17.81 -4.73 9.48
CA LYS A 55 18.48 -3.61 8.80
C LYS A 55 18.02 -2.27 9.39
N ASN A 56 18.78 -1.21 9.12
CA ASN A 56 18.39 0.16 9.45
C ASN A 56 17.41 0.70 8.40
N LEU A 57 16.15 0.30 8.51
CA LEU A 57 15.08 0.66 7.58
C LEU A 57 13.86 1.13 8.35
N ARG A 58 13.08 1.99 7.68
CA ARG A 58 11.76 2.43 8.13
C ARG A 58 10.71 1.95 7.14
N ALA A 59 9.69 1.26 7.64
CA ALA A 59 8.61 0.71 6.85
C ALA A 59 7.27 1.39 7.18
N LEU A 60 6.46 1.63 6.16
CA LEU A 60 5.05 1.96 6.28
C LEU A 60 4.24 0.81 5.70
N VAL A 61 3.30 0.30 6.47
CA VAL A 61 2.29 -0.66 6.01
C VAL A 61 0.94 0.00 6.24
N TYR A 62 0.08 -0.01 5.23
CA TYR A 62 -1.26 0.56 5.39
C TYR A 62 -2.32 -0.31 4.73
N SER A 63 -3.53 -0.24 5.27
CA SER A 63 -4.69 -0.99 4.77
C SER A 63 -5.96 -0.14 4.84
N GLY A 64 -6.80 -0.24 3.83
CA GLY A 64 -8.18 0.23 3.96
C GLY A 64 -8.96 -0.71 4.89
N ASP A 65 -9.72 -0.16 5.83
CA ASP A 65 -10.47 -0.98 6.79
C ASP A 65 -11.74 -1.63 6.22
N HIS A 66 -12.15 -1.25 5.00
CA HIS A 66 -13.26 -1.86 4.25
C HIS A 66 -12.78 -2.84 3.17
N ASP A 67 -11.48 -3.14 3.09
CA ASP A 67 -10.97 -4.18 2.19
C ASP A 67 -11.35 -5.57 2.69
N MET A 68 -12.06 -6.33 1.86
CA MET A 68 -12.43 -7.73 2.12
C MET A 68 -11.52 -8.73 1.41
N GLU A 69 -10.74 -8.30 0.40
CA GLU A 69 -9.80 -9.16 -0.31
C GLU A 69 -8.54 -9.38 0.53
N VAL A 70 -8.00 -8.30 1.12
CA VAL A 70 -6.88 -8.35 2.07
C VAL A 70 -7.22 -7.56 3.33
N PRO A 71 -8.02 -8.15 4.26
CA PRO A 71 -8.46 -7.45 5.46
C PRO A 71 -7.30 -7.02 6.36
N TYR A 72 -7.39 -5.82 6.92
CA TYR A 72 -6.35 -5.23 7.78
C TYR A 72 -6.01 -6.11 9.00
N VAL A 73 -6.96 -6.90 9.50
CA VAL A 73 -6.74 -7.86 10.60
C VAL A 73 -5.71 -8.92 10.21
N GLY A 74 -5.76 -9.42 8.97
CA GLY A 74 -4.74 -10.34 8.44
C GLY A 74 -3.36 -9.69 8.40
N THR A 75 -3.29 -8.42 8.00
CA THR A 75 -2.05 -7.64 8.06
C THR A 75 -1.54 -7.46 9.49
N GLN A 76 -2.43 -7.26 10.48
CA GLN A 76 -2.04 -7.19 11.89
C GLN A 76 -1.47 -8.52 12.39
N GLU A 77 -2.08 -9.66 12.06
CA GLU A 77 -1.54 -10.97 12.41
C GLU A 77 -0.18 -11.22 11.75
N TRP A 78 -0.03 -10.82 10.48
CA TRP A 78 1.25 -10.87 9.79
C TRP A 78 2.32 -10.01 10.49
N ILE A 79 2.01 -8.78 10.91
CA ILE A 79 2.95 -7.93 11.68
C ILE A 79 3.29 -8.57 13.02
N LYS A 80 2.30 -9.10 13.76
CA LYS A 80 2.54 -9.80 15.03
C LYS A 80 3.54 -10.95 14.86
N SER A 81 3.44 -11.68 13.75
CA SER A 81 4.36 -12.79 13.46
C SER A 81 5.84 -12.36 13.27
N LEU A 82 6.10 -11.09 12.94
CA LEU A 82 7.45 -10.52 12.87
C LEU A 82 8.13 -10.41 14.24
N ASN A 83 7.37 -10.50 15.33
CA ASN A 83 7.85 -10.44 16.72
C ASN A 83 8.65 -9.16 17.01
N LEU A 84 8.06 -8.01 16.68
CA LEU A 84 8.61 -6.67 16.93
C LEU A 84 8.09 -6.14 18.27
N SER A 85 8.87 -5.28 18.92
CA SER A 85 8.43 -4.58 20.12
C SER A 85 7.47 -3.46 19.76
N VAL A 86 6.38 -3.31 20.49
CA VAL A 86 5.44 -2.18 20.32
C VAL A 86 6.13 -0.91 20.82
N ASP A 87 6.18 0.10 19.96
CA ASP A 87 6.70 1.43 20.26
C ASP A 87 5.55 2.37 20.69
N TYR A 88 4.50 2.44 19.88
CA TYR A 88 3.29 3.20 20.18
C TYR A 88 2.06 2.33 20.02
N GLN A 89 1.24 2.24 21.08
CA GLN A 89 0.02 1.45 21.07
C GLN A 89 -1.00 1.95 20.04
N TRP A 90 -1.91 1.04 19.68
CA TRP A 90 -3.04 1.27 18.79
C TRP A 90 -3.85 2.51 19.20
N ARG A 91 -3.84 3.54 18.34
CA ARG A 91 -4.50 4.82 18.62
C ARG A 91 -5.13 5.41 17.37
N PRO A 92 -6.16 6.27 17.50
CA PRO A 92 -6.71 6.96 16.35
C PRO A 92 -5.72 8.00 15.81
N TRP A 93 -5.75 8.21 14.50
CA TRP A 93 -5.12 9.36 13.85
C TRP A 93 -6.16 10.22 13.15
N PHE A 94 -5.84 11.49 12.96
CA PHE A 94 -6.81 12.51 12.57
C PHE A 94 -6.37 13.29 11.34
N VAL A 95 -7.36 13.63 10.51
CA VAL A 95 -7.23 14.58 9.40
C VAL A 95 -8.43 15.51 9.48
N ASN A 96 -8.20 16.83 9.44
CA ASN A 96 -9.25 17.85 9.52
C ASN A 96 -10.20 17.68 10.73
N GLY A 97 -9.64 17.29 11.89
CA GLY A 97 -10.41 17.07 13.12
C GLY A 97 -11.30 15.81 13.14
N GLN A 98 -11.24 14.97 12.10
CA GLN A 98 -11.98 13.71 12.01
C GLN A 98 -11.04 12.52 12.12
N VAL A 99 -11.53 11.40 12.66
CA VAL A 99 -10.77 10.15 12.72
C VAL A 99 -10.57 9.63 11.30
N ALA A 100 -9.32 9.63 10.84
CA ALA A 100 -8.92 9.12 9.53
C ALA A 100 -8.60 7.61 9.57
N GLY A 101 -8.41 7.05 10.76
CA GLY A 101 -8.23 5.62 11.01
C GLY A 101 -7.46 5.38 12.29
N TYR A 102 -6.73 4.27 12.36
CA TYR A 102 -5.91 3.90 13.51
C TYR A 102 -4.47 3.60 13.10
N THR A 103 -3.55 3.75 14.05
CA THR A 103 -2.10 3.61 13.82
C THR A 103 -1.45 2.87 14.98
N ASN A 104 -0.41 2.10 14.66
CA ASN A 104 0.42 1.39 15.63
C ASN A 104 1.87 1.43 15.13
N ALA A 105 2.81 1.57 16.06
CA ALA A 105 4.22 1.59 15.71
C ALA A 105 4.96 0.45 16.41
N TYR A 106 5.93 -0.11 15.68
CA TYR A 106 6.76 -1.20 16.14
C TYR A 106 8.23 -0.87 15.87
N THR A 107 9.09 -1.40 16.72
CA THR A 107 10.54 -1.18 16.63
C THR A 107 11.33 -2.45 16.89
N ARG A 108 12.52 -2.50 16.31
CA ARG A 108 13.56 -3.49 16.61
C ARG A 108 14.94 -2.91 16.30
N LYS A 109 15.72 -2.56 17.33
CA LYS A 109 17.03 -1.91 17.16
C LYS A 109 16.90 -0.65 16.28
N ALA A 110 17.52 -0.64 15.10
CA ALA A 110 17.46 0.46 14.13
C ALA A 110 16.31 0.32 13.11
N TYR A 111 15.49 -0.73 13.21
CA TYR A 111 14.34 -0.93 12.34
C TYR A 111 13.08 -0.34 12.97
N SER A 112 12.25 0.33 12.15
CA SER A 112 10.93 0.83 12.56
C SER A 112 9.85 0.45 11.54
N LEU A 113 8.66 0.12 12.03
CA LEU A 113 7.48 -0.18 11.23
C LEU A 113 6.29 0.59 11.78
N THR A 114 5.65 1.39 10.93
CA THR A 114 4.38 2.04 11.23
C THR A 114 3.28 1.32 10.45
N PHE A 115 2.24 0.89 11.16
CA PHE A 115 1.05 0.31 10.57
C PHE A 115 -0.14 1.27 10.70
N VAL A 116 -0.86 1.51 9.62
CA VAL A 116 -1.96 2.48 9.56
C VAL A 116 -3.18 1.86 8.89
N THR A 117 -4.35 2.01 9.50
CA THR A 117 -5.62 1.79 8.81
C THR A 117 -6.18 3.11 8.29
N VAL A 118 -6.84 3.06 7.14
CA VAL A 118 -7.55 4.19 6.55
C VAL A 118 -9.05 3.91 6.63
N LYS A 119 -9.76 4.69 7.44
CA LYS A 119 -11.18 4.54 7.72
C LYS A 119 -12.03 4.80 6.48
N GLY A 120 -12.83 3.80 6.08
CA GLY A 120 -13.64 3.81 4.87
C GLY A 120 -12.83 3.64 3.58
N GLY A 121 -11.57 3.23 3.66
CA GLY A 121 -10.76 2.87 2.50
C GLY A 121 -10.98 1.41 2.08
N GLY A 122 -11.07 1.14 0.78
CA GLY A 122 -11.07 -0.23 0.22
C GLY A 122 -9.66 -0.74 -0.09
N HIS A 123 -9.56 -1.75 -0.96
CA HIS A 123 -8.30 -2.33 -1.42
C HIS A 123 -7.36 -1.27 -2.02
N THR A 124 -7.91 -0.38 -2.85
CA THR A 124 -7.26 0.81 -3.38
C THR A 124 -7.57 2.03 -2.51
N ALA A 125 -7.15 2.03 -1.24
CA ALA A 125 -7.52 3.08 -0.27
C ALA A 125 -7.43 4.55 -0.80
N PRO A 126 -6.40 4.97 -1.57
CA PRO A 126 -6.33 6.33 -2.13
C PRO A 126 -7.44 6.68 -3.12
N GLU A 127 -8.09 5.69 -3.74
CA GLU A 127 -9.25 5.91 -4.63
C GLU A 127 -10.48 6.40 -3.84
N TYR A 128 -10.65 5.90 -2.62
CA TYR A 128 -11.79 6.21 -1.75
C TYR A 128 -11.51 7.34 -0.77
N LYS A 129 -10.25 7.45 -0.31
CA LYS A 129 -9.79 8.33 0.77
C LYS A 129 -8.51 9.09 0.40
N PRO A 130 -8.51 9.86 -0.70
CA PRO A 130 -7.29 10.50 -1.22
C PRO A 130 -6.68 11.53 -0.26
N ILE A 131 -7.51 12.28 0.47
CA ILE A 131 -7.05 13.32 1.40
C ILE A 131 -6.33 12.68 2.59
N GLU A 132 -6.91 11.63 3.16
CA GLU A 132 -6.35 10.90 4.29
C GLU A 132 -5.07 10.15 3.87
N CYS A 133 -5.08 9.50 2.71
CA CYS A 133 -3.89 8.82 2.18
C CYS A 133 -2.73 9.79 1.89
N LEU A 134 -3.02 10.99 1.35
CA LEU A 134 -2.02 12.02 1.14
C LEU A 134 -1.43 12.50 2.48
N ALA A 135 -2.29 12.81 3.45
CA ALA A 135 -1.84 13.23 4.78
C ALA A 135 -0.97 12.15 5.47
N MET A 136 -1.34 10.87 5.33
CA MET A 136 -0.55 9.75 5.86
C MET A 136 0.85 9.70 5.25
N ILE A 137 0.96 9.74 3.92
CA ILE A 137 2.27 9.61 3.25
C ILE A 137 3.15 10.85 3.47
N ASP A 138 2.57 12.04 3.47
CA ASP A 138 3.28 13.29 3.76
C ASP A 138 3.86 13.29 5.18
N ARG A 139 3.04 12.94 6.19
CA ARG A 139 3.51 12.80 7.57
C ARG A 139 4.60 11.77 7.69
N TRP A 140 4.44 10.62 7.03
CA TRP A 140 5.44 9.57 7.07
C TRP A 140 6.77 10.05 6.48
N PHE A 141 6.80 10.65 5.28
CA PHE A 141 8.04 11.17 4.70
C PHE A 141 8.69 12.29 5.52
N ALA A 142 7.89 13.13 6.17
CA ALA A 142 8.38 14.20 7.04
C ALA A 142 8.84 13.71 8.43
N TYR A 143 8.91 12.40 8.67
CA TYR A 143 9.27 11.79 9.97
C TYR A 143 8.32 12.16 11.12
N TYR A 144 7.10 12.61 10.79
CA TYR A 144 6.05 12.82 11.77
C TYR A 144 5.28 11.54 12.05
N TYR A 145 4.66 11.50 13.22
CA TYR A 145 3.70 10.46 13.53
C TYR A 145 2.49 10.61 12.62
N VAL A 146 2.08 9.49 12.03
CA VAL A 146 0.73 9.33 11.48
C VAL A 146 -0.21 9.16 12.66
#